data_AF-A0A3B1CXD2-F1
#
_entry.id   AF-A0A3B1CXD2-F1
#
_cell.length_a   1.000
_cell.length_b   1.000
_cell.length_c   1.000
_cell.angle_alpha   90.00
_cell.angle_beta   90.00
_cell.angle_gamma   90.00
#
_symmetry.space_group_name_H-M   'P 1'
#
loop_
_entity.id
_entity.type
_entity.pdbx_description
1 polymer ?
#
loop_
_entity_poly.entity_id
_entity_poly.type
_entity_poly.pdbx_seq_one_letter_code
_entity_poly.pdbx_strand_id
1 'polypeptide(L)' 'MHLTPREQDKLMIYLAGQLARDRRGRGLKLNYPEAIALITSEVLEKIREGMSVSDLMTYGAQILTC' A
#
# COMPACT_ATOMS: atom_id res chain seq x y z
N MET A 1 17.62 -8.64 -13.37
CA MET A 1 17.58 -7.46 -12.46
C MET A 1 18.43 -7.80 -11.25
N HIS A 2 19.34 -6.93 -10.82
CA HIS A 2 20.08 -7.10 -9.56
C HIS A 2 19.37 -6.29 -8.48
N LEU A 3 18.28 -6.84 -7.96
CA LEU A 3 17.48 -6.17 -6.94
C LEU A 3 18.18 -6.25 -5.59
N THR A 4 18.30 -5.11 -4.92
CA THR A 4 18.66 -5.07 -3.51
C THR A 4 17.57 -5.74 -2.65
N PRO A 5 17.90 -6.27 -1.46
CA PRO A 5 16.90 -6.85 -0.56
C PRO A 5 15.73 -5.88 -0.30
N ARG A 6 16.02 -4.59 -0.14
CA ARG A 6 15.01 -3.53 0.06
C ARG A 6 14.05 -3.38 -1.11
N GLU A 7 14.53 -3.53 -2.34
CA GLU A 7 13.67 -3.46 -3.53
C GLU A 7 12.77 -4.69 -3.63
N GLN A 8 13.28 -5.87 -3.26
CA GLN A 8 12.47 -7.08 -3.16
C GLN A 8 11.38 -6.95 -2.11
N ASP A 9 11.69 -6.39 -0.93
CA ASP A 9 10.70 -6.14 0.13
C ASP A 9 9.56 -5.23 -0.36
N LYS A 10 9.89 -4.15 -1.10
CA LYS A 10 8.88 -3.26 -1.68
C LYS A 10 7.96 -3.97 -2.66
N LEU A 11 8.50 -4.89 -3.47
CA LEU A 11 7.69 -5.71 -4.37
C LEU A 11 6.77 -6.66 -3.59
N MET A 12 7.24 -7.23 -2.48
CA MET A 12 6.41 -8.05 -1.60
C MET A 12 5.28 -7.24 -0.95
N ILE A 13 5.55 -5.99 -0.54
CA ILE A 13 4.52 -5.08 -0.01
C ILE A 13 3.47 -4.77 -1.08
N TYR A 14 3.90 -4.50 -2.32
CA TYR A 14 2.98 -4.27 -3.44
C TYR A 14 2.05 -5.47 -3.66
N LEU A 15 2.61 -6.69 -3.68
CA LEU A 15 1.83 -7.92 -3.84
C LEU A 15 0.82 -8.11 -2.70
N ALA A 16 1.24 -7.86 -1.45
CA ALA A 16 0.35 -7.94 -0.29
C ALA A 16 -0.77 -6.88 -0.35
N GLY A 17 -0.46 -5.66 -0.80
CA GLY A 17 -1.44 -4.59 -1.00
C GLY A 17 -2.45 -4.92 -2.11
N GLN A 18 -2.00 -5.53 -3.21
CA GLN A 18 -2.90 -6.01 -4.27
C GLN A 18 -3.83 -7.11 -3.76
N LEU A 19 -3.31 -8.09 -3.01
CA LEU A 19 -4.12 -9.13 -2.38
C LEU A 19 -5.18 -8.54 -1.43
N ALA A 20 -4.80 -7.54 -0.63
CA ALA A 20 -5.72 -6.83 0.25
C ALA A 20 -6.80 -6.08 -0.54
N ARG A 21 -6.43 -5.39 -1.63
CA ARG A 21 -7.39 -4.70 -2.52
C ARG A 21 -8.41 -5.69 -3.11
N ASP A 22 -7.96 -6.85 -3.55
CA ASP A 22 -8.84 -7.90 -4.11
C ASP A 22 -9.78 -8.49 -3.04
N ARG A 23 -9.27 -8.73 -1.82
CA ARG A 23 -10.10 -9.16 -0.68
C ARG A 23 -11.16 -8.12 -0.34
N ARG A 24 -10.79 -6.83 -0.29
CA ARG A 24 -11.71 -5.72 -0.06
C ARG A 24 -12.76 -5.60 -1.16
N GLY A 25 -12.36 -5.76 -2.42
CA GLY A 25 -13.28 -5.74 -3.58
C GLY A 25 -14.34 -6.83 -3.54
N ARG A 26 -14.06 -7.95 -2.87
CA ARG A 26 -15.04 -9.02 -2.58
C ARG A 26 -15.91 -8.76 -1.34
N GLY A 27 -15.77 -7.61 -0.69
CA GLY A 27 -16.53 -7.23 0.51
C GLY A 27 -15.99 -7.82 1.83
N LEU A 28 -14.78 -8.40 1.83
CA LEU A 28 -14.17 -8.88 3.06
C LEU A 28 -13.57 -7.71 3.85
N LYS A 29 -13.78 -7.73 5.17
CA LYS A 29 -13.05 -6.84 6.08
C LYS A 29 -11.59 -7.24 6.12
N LEU A 30 -10.72 -6.24 5.99
CA LEU A 30 -9.28 -6.47 6.02
C LEU A 30 -8.81 -6.72 7.46
N ASN A 31 -7.86 -7.63 7.60
CA ASN A 31 -7.13 -7.82 8.85
C ASN A 31 -6.01 -6.77 9.00
N TYR A 32 -5.31 -6.80 10.13
CA TYR A 32 -4.23 -5.87 10.43
C TYR A 32 -3.11 -5.83 9.35
N PRO A 33 -2.48 -6.96 8.96
CA PRO A 33 -1.43 -6.91 7.95
C PRO A 33 -1.93 -6.51 6.56
N GLU A 34 -3.16 -6.88 6.18
CA GLU A 34 -3.77 -6.44 4.92
C GLU A 34 -4.04 -4.94 4.89
N ALA A 35 -4.51 -4.37 6.00
CA ALA A 35 -4.74 -2.94 6.11
C ALA A 35 -3.44 -2.15 5.95
N ILE A 36 -2.36 -2.59 6.62
CA ILE A 36 -1.03 -1.96 6.50
C ILE A 36 -0.49 -2.11 5.08
N ALA A 37 -0.58 -3.32 4.50
CA ALA A 37 -0.06 -3.58 3.16
C ALA A 37 -0.78 -2.71 2.12
N LEU A 38 -2.10 -2.57 2.22
CA LEU A 38 -2.88 -1.71 1.35
C LEU A 38 -2.42 -0.26 1.46
N ILE A 39 -2.42 0.32 2.66
CA ILE A 39 -2.01 1.73 2.87
C ILE A 39 -0.60 1.96 2.33
N THR A 40 0.34 1.06 2.67
CA THR A 40 1.73 1.21 2.26
C THR A 40 1.89 1.13 0.74
N SER A 41 1.17 0.22 0.08
CA SER A 41 1.21 0.07 -1.38
C SER A 41 0.72 1.33 -2.09
N GLU A 42 -0.40 1.92 -1.66
CA GLU A 42 -0.94 3.15 -2.25
C GLU A 42 0.00 4.35 -2.05
N VAL A 43 0.57 4.48 -0.85
CA VAL A 43 1.54 5.54 -0.55
C VAL A 43 2.78 5.42 -1.43
N LEU A 44 3.29 4.19 -1.64
CA LEU A 44 4.44 3.96 -2.51
C LEU A 44 4.16 4.33 -3.97
N GLU A 45 2.95 4.07 -4.47
CA GLU A 45 2.52 4.52 -5.81
C GLU A 45 2.44 6.04 -5.90
N LYS A 46 1.90 6.72 -4.89
CA LYS A 46 1.84 8.19 -4.87
C LYS A 46 3.20 8.86 -4.72
N ILE A 47 4.14 8.23 -4.00
CA ILE A 47 5.54 8.64 -4.01
C ILE A 47 6.11 8.55 -5.43
N ARG A 48 5.76 7.49 -6.17
CA ARG A 48 6.22 7.32 -7.56
C ARG A 48 5.63 8.37 -8.51
N GLU A 49 4.41 8.83 -8.26
CA GLU A 49 3.76 9.95 -8.96
C GLU A 49 4.35 11.33 -8.61
N GLY A 50 5.24 11.43 -7.62
CA GLY A 50 5.91 12.68 -7.23
C GLY A 50 5.16 13.53 -6.22
N MET A 51 4.23 12.94 -5.47
CA MET A 51 3.45 13.64 -4.44
C MET A 51 4.33 14.07 -3.26
N SER A 52 4.02 15.24 -2.67
CA SER A 52 4.77 15.76 -1.53
C SER A 52 4.50 14.94 -0.25
N VAL A 53 5.43 14.97 0.70
CA VAL A 53 5.29 14.24 1.97
C VAL A 53 4.04 14.69 2.76
N SER A 54 3.75 15.99 2.78
CA SER A 54 2.56 16.51 3.46
C SER A 54 1.27 15.98 2.85
N ASP A 55 1.19 15.91 1.52
CA ASP A 55 0.01 15.41 0.83
C ASP A 55 -0.15 13.90 1.05
N LEU A 56 0.95 13.16 1.07
CA LEU A 56 0.96 11.72 1.36
C LEU A 56 0.45 11.40 2.77
N MET A 57 0.76 12.23 3.77
CA MET A 57 0.25 12.04 5.14
C MET A 57 -1.27 12.18 5.19
N THR A 58 -1.82 13.19 4.51
CA THR A 58 -3.27 13.38 4.42
C THR A 58 -3.93 12.27 3.60
N TYR A 59 -3.33 11.90 2.46
CA TYR A 59 -3.82 10.84 1.59
C TYR A 59 -3.86 9.47 2.31
N GLY A 60 -2.78 9.12 3.02
CA GLY A 60 -2.66 7.85 3.74
C GLY A 60 -3.80 7.61 4.74
N ALA A 61 -4.25 8.68 5.41
CA ALA A 61 -5.34 8.64 6.37
C ALA A 61 -6.73 8.46 5.74
N GLN A 62 -6.88 8.65 4.43
CA GLN A 62 -8.15 8.56 3.70
C GLN A 62 -8.37 7.21 3.00
N ILE A 63 -7.35 6.34 2.95
CA ILE A 63 -7.38 5.07 2.20
C ILE A 63 -8.34 4.04 2.83
N LEU A 64 -8.41 4.02 4.16
CA LEU A 64 -9.26 3.12 4.93
C LEU A 64 -10.18 3.93 5.83
N THR A 65 -11.46 3.58 5.80
CA THR A 65 -12.47 4.08 6.72
C THR A 65 -12.68 3.05 7.83
N CYS A 66 -12.74 3.53 9.07
CA CYS A 66 -13.06 2.72 10.24
C CYS A 66 -14.50 2.19 10.21
#